data_AF-A0A7X9PZE0-F1
#
_entry.id   AF-A0A7X9PZE0-F1
#
_cell.length_a   1.000
_cell.length_b   1.000
_cell.length_c   1.000
_cell.angle_alpha   90.00
_cell.angle_beta   90.00
_cell.angle_gamma   90.00
#
_symmetry.space_group_name_H-M   'P 1'
#
loop_
_entity.id
_entity.type
_entity.pdbx_description
1 polymer ?
#
loop_
_entity_poly.entity_id
_entity_poly.type
_entity_poly.pdbx_seq_one_letter_code
_entity_poly.pdbx_strand_id
1 'polypeptide(L)'
;MHVRDAAIKVLQEAGHPLHADEIAEMILSKGLWKTTGKTPAATVGARLYSDIKKKGAASVFVKVSPNTFALRDPSMATTNSRSAPTRAEQIPKPPPVNSGLSFTESAQKVLEEFGGKKPMHYKEITEKALEKGWLITSGKTPEASLLSQVTTEIKRHQKRGLRPRFVHHGHGYLGLSQRMGRGLAFQIEQHNHQIRKALREKLLAMKPEEFEELISRLLTEMGFEMVEVTKLSSDGGIDVRGILVVGDVVRIKMAVQAKKWKLKNNVLAPVIQQVRGSLGAHEQGLIITTSDFSAGAIKEASLPDKTPIALMNGEQLVLLLMEHGIGVHRSTPDLFEIDEDALATMRGQ
;
A
#
# COMPACT_ATOMS: atom_id res chain seq x y z
N MET A 1 12.42 -10.15 33.57
CA MET A 1 13.47 -9.42 32.82
C MET A 1 12.82 -8.46 31.85
N HIS A 2 13.48 -7.34 31.52
CA HIS A 2 12.96 -6.41 30.51
C HIS A 2 13.17 -6.98 29.09
N VAL A 3 12.31 -6.59 28.15
CA VAL A 3 12.36 -7.08 26.75
C VAL A 3 13.72 -6.90 26.10
N ARG A 4 14.42 -5.81 26.43
CA ARG A 4 15.75 -5.53 25.90
C ARG A 4 16.74 -6.63 26.26
N ASP A 5 16.84 -6.96 27.54
CA ASP A 5 17.81 -7.95 28.03
C ASP A 5 17.40 -9.38 27.62
N ALA A 6 16.09 -9.63 27.53
CA ALA A 6 15.55 -10.86 26.97
C ALA A 6 15.94 -11.05 25.49
N ALA A 7 15.86 -9.98 24.69
CA ALA A 7 16.24 -10.00 23.28
C ALA A 7 17.75 -10.17 23.09
N ILE A 8 18.58 -9.60 23.96
CA ILE A 8 20.04 -9.83 23.93
C ILE A 8 20.33 -11.31 24.12
N LYS A 9 19.74 -11.93 25.15
CA LYS A 9 19.96 -13.36 25.44
C LYS A 9 19.53 -14.25 24.28
N VAL A 10 18.35 -14.00 23.70
CA VAL A 10 17.83 -14.77 22.57
C VAL A 10 18.71 -14.61 21.32
N LEU A 11 19.14 -13.41 20.99
CA LEU A 11 20.01 -13.17 19.83
C LEU A 11 21.42 -13.72 20.03
N GLN A 12 21.94 -13.70 21.25
CA GLN A 12 23.24 -14.27 21.60
C GLN A 12 23.23 -15.80 21.51
N GLU A 13 22.16 -16.44 21.97
CA GLU A 13 21.96 -17.89 21.87
C GLU A 13 21.72 -18.35 20.42
N ALA A 14 21.06 -17.52 19.59
CA ALA A 14 20.82 -17.83 18.19
C ALA A 14 22.08 -17.68 17.32
N GLY A 15 22.96 -16.72 17.62
CA GLY A 15 24.21 -16.50 16.87
C GLY A 15 24.03 -16.00 15.44
N HIS A 16 22.79 -15.75 15.00
CA HIS A 16 22.45 -15.22 13.68
C HIS A 16 21.30 -14.19 13.78
N PRO A 17 21.06 -13.37 12.74
CA PRO A 17 19.93 -12.43 12.75
C PRO A 17 18.58 -13.16 12.88
N LEU A 18 17.66 -12.60 13.65
CA LEU A 18 16.31 -13.12 13.86
C LEU A 18 15.24 -12.05 13.59
N HIS A 19 14.08 -12.48 13.08
CA HIS A 19 12.93 -11.60 12.92
C HIS A 19 12.29 -11.26 14.28
N ALA A 20 11.64 -10.10 14.39
CA ALA A 20 10.99 -9.64 15.62
C ALA A 20 9.96 -10.63 16.18
N ASP A 21 9.28 -11.35 15.29
CA ASP A 21 8.32 -12.40 15.63
C ASP A 21 9.03 -13.57 16.33
N GLU A 22 10.12 -14.07 15.73
CA GLU A 22 10.93 -15.17 16.28
C GLU A 22 11.56 -14.79 17.62
N ILE A 23 12.09 -13.56 17.73
CA ILE A 23 12.65 -13.05 18.99
C ILE A 23 11.56 -13.03 20.07
N ALA A 24 10.36 -12.56 19.74
CA ALA A 24 9.25 -12.51 20.71
C ALA A 24 8.76 -13.90 21.12
N GLU A 25 8.64 -14.84 20.18
CA GLU A 25 8.26 -16.22 20.46
C GLU A 25 9.28 -16.91 21.36
N MET A 26 10.58 -16.75 21.07
CA MET A 26 11.66 -17.32 21.89
C MET A 26 11.74 -16.69 23.28
N ILE A 27 11.50 -15.37 23.39
CA ILE A 27 11.43 -14.69 24.68
C ILE A 27 10.27 -15.23 25.54
N LEU A 28 9.11 -15.47 24.93
CA LEU A 28 7.92 -15.97 25.63
C LEU A 28 8.02 -17.45 25.99
N SER A 29 8.49 -18.29 25.06
CA SER A 29 8.64 -19.74 25.28
C SER A 29 9.65 -20.07 26.37
N LYS A 30 10.71 -19.26 26.48
CA LYS A 30 11.72 -19.38 27.55
C LYS A 30 11.32 -18.69 28.86
N GLY A 31 10.12 -18.10 28.93
CA GLY A 31 9.61 -17.40 30.11
C GLY A 31 10.43 -16.17 30.53
N LEU A 32 11.26 -15.64 29.62
CA LEU A 32 12.20 -14.56 29.89
C LEU A 32 11.50 -13.21 30.08
N TRP A 33 10.34 -13.03 29.47
CA TRP A 33 9.48 -11.86 29.65
C TRP A 33 8.02 -12.31 29.64
N LYS A 34 7.19 -11.68 30.48
CA LYS A 34 5.74 -11.91 30.54
C LYS A 34 5.03 -10.65 30.06
N THR A 35 4.01 -10.81 29.23
CA THR A 35 3.20 -9.71 28.70
C THR A 35 1.73 -10.10 28.67
N THR A 36 0.85 -9.15 28.97
CA THR A 36 -0.61 -9.25 28.78
C THR A 36 -1.07 -8.65 27.46
N GLY A 37 -0.15 -8.05 26.68
CA GLY A 37 -0.44 -7.40 25.41
C GLY A 37 -0.70 -8.40 24.27
N LYS A 38 -1.64 -8.05 23.38
CA LYS A 38 -2.06 -8.90 22.24
C LYS A 38 -1.02 -9.03 21.12
N THR A 39 0.03 -8.20 21.12
CA THR A 39 1.05 -8.14 20.05
C THR A 39 2.50 -8.11 20.60
N PRO A 40 2.99 -9.24 21.17
CA PRO A 40 4.34 -9.33 21.73
C PRO A 40 5.44 -9.01 20.71
N ALA A 41 5.30 -9.47 19.46
CA ALA A 41 6.29 -9.23 18.42
C ALA A 41 6.43 -7.76 18.01
N ALA A 42 5.31 -7.04 17.85
CA ALA A 42 5.33 -5.61 17.60
C ALA A 42 5.99 -4.83 18.76
N THR A 43 5.76 -5.29 20.00
CA THR A 43 6.36 -4.70 21.21
C THR A 43 7.87 -4.91 21.27
N VAL A 44 8.33 -6.11 20.92
CA VAL A 44 9.77 -6.44 20.82
C VAL A 44 10.41 -5.63 19.71
N GLY A 45 9.88 -5.68 18.49
CA GLY A 45 10.42 -4.93 17.34
C GLY A 45 10.50 -3.42 17.58
N ALA A 46 9.45 -2.81 18.16
CA ALA A 46 9.44 -1.39 18.47
C ALA A 46 10.51 -1.01 19.52
N ARG A 47 10.76 -1.86 20.52
CA ARG A 47 11.80 -1.63 21.54
C ARG A 47 13.21 -1.73 20.97
N LEU A 48 13.49 -2.73 20.14
CA LEU A 48 14.81 -2.87 19.49
C LEU A 48 15.05 -1.72 18.51
N TYR A 49 14.06 -1.37 17.70
CA TYR A 49 14.15 -0.22 16.79
C TYR A 49 14.38 1.10 17.53
N SER A 50 13.68 1.31 18.66
CA SER A 50 13.86 2.50 19.49
C SER A 50 15.24 2.55 20.14
N ASP A 51 15.81 1.42 20.58
CA ASP A 51 17.17 1.36 21.15
C ASP A 51 18.21 1.73 20.07
N ILE A 52 18.07 1.18 18.86
CA ILE A 52 18.93 1.50 17.71
C ILE A 52 18.82 2.98 17.32
N LYS A 53 17.60 3.52 17.22
CA LYS A 53 17.38 4.93 16.85
C LYS A 53 17.93 5.90 17.90
N LYS A 54 17.81 5.57 19.20
CA LYS A 54 18.29 6.43 20.30
C LYS A 54 19.80 6.35 20.51
N LYS A 55 20.41 5.18 20.33
CA LYS A 55 21.83 4.95 20.67
C LYS A 55 22.76 4.83 19.46
N GLY A 56 22.22 4.72 18.24
CA GLY A 56 23.00 4.66 17.01
C GLY A 56 24.05 3.57 17.05
N ALA A 57 25.32 3.93 16.84
CA ALA A 57 26.46 3.01 16.87
C ALA A 57 26.72 2.39 18.25
N ALA A 58 26.27 3.03 19.34
CA ALA A 58 26.38 2.50 20.70
C ALA A 58 25.28 1.48 21.07
N SER A 59 24.32 1.25 20.15
CA SER A 59 23.35 0.16 20.32
C SER A 59 24.01 -1.20 20.13
N VAL A 60 23.77 -2.10 21.08
CA VAL A 60 24.14 -3.53 21.01
C VAL A 60 23.38 -4.26 19.90
N PHE A 61 22.26 -3.70 19.43
CA PHE A 61 21.51 -4.25 18.31
C PHE A 61 21.88 -3.54 17.01
N VAL A 62 21.83 -4.30 15.92
CA VAL A 62 21.86 -3.79 14.55
C VAL A 62 20.65 -4.33 13.79
N LYS A 63 20.06 -3.47 12.95
CA LYS A 63 18.98 -3.88 12.05
C LYS A 63 19.61 -4.32 10.73
N VAL A 64 19.38 -5.58 10.35
CA VAL A 64 19.99 -6.18 9.16
C VAL A 64 19.03 -6.10 7.95
N SER A 65 17.73 -6.20 8.19
CA SER A 65 16.67 -6.08 7.18
C SER A 65 15.33 -5.65 7.83
N PRO A 66 14.22 -5.46 7.09
CA PRO A 66 12.93 -5.12 7.68
C PRO A 66 12.54 -6.11 8.79
N ASN A 67 12.35 -5.61 10.02
CA ASN A 67 12.01 -6.38 11.22
C ASN A 67 12.99 -7.50 11.62
N THR A 68 14.19 -7.56 11.06
CA THR A 68 15.24 -8.53 11.45
C THR A 68 16.39 -7.83 12.17
N PHE A 69 16.77 -8.38 13.31
CA PHE A 69 17.75 -7.81 14.23
C PHE A 69 18.86 -8.81 14.55
N ALA A 70 20.07 -8.30 14.79
CA ALA A 70 21.21 -9.08 15.28
C ALA A 70 21.93 -8.32 16.39
N LEU A 71 22.80 -9.01 17.13
CA LEU A 71 23.77 -8.34 18.00
C LEU A 71 24.91 -7.78 17.16
N ARG A 72 25.35 -6.58 17.53
CA ARG A 72 26.50 -5.93 16.92
C ARG A 72 27.76 -6.61 17.42
N ASP A 73 28.51 -7.19 16.49
CA ASP A 73 29.78 -7.84 16.77
C ASP A 73 30.86 -6.76 17.07
N PRO A 74 31.53 -6.79 18.24
CA PRO A 74 32.61 -5.86 18.57
C PRO A 74 33.80 -5.94 17.61
N SER A 75 33.91 -7.02 16.82
CA SER A 75 35.00 -7.24 15.86
C SER A 75 34.83 -6.54 14.50
N MET A 76 33.67 -5.95 14.21
CA MET A 76 33.36 -5.32 12.91
C MET A 76 33.52 -3.79 12.88
N ALA A 77 34.36 -3.22 13.74
CA ALA A 77 34.58 -1.78 13.84
C ALA A 77 35.97 -1.35 13.36
N THR A 78 36.32 -1.58 12.08
CA THR A 78 37.32 -0.78 11.32
C THR A 78 37.42 -1.26 9.87
N THR A 79 36.85 -0.55 8.89
CA THR A 79 37.56 -0.15 7.66
C THR A 79 36.74 0.82 6.79
N ASN A 80 37.48 1.73 6.15
CA ASN A 80 37.09 3.00 5.56
C ASN A 80 36.64 2.93 4.08
N SER A 81 36.09 4.06 3.62
CA SER A 81 36.39 4.79 2.37
C SER A 81 36.10 4.18 0.99
N ARG A 82 35.35 4.98 0.20
CA ARG A 82 35.46 5.22 -1.25
C ARG A 82 36.19 4.17 -2.09
N SER A 83 35.42 3.43 -2.88
CA SER A 83 35.65 3.27 -4.33
C SER A 83 34.49 2.50 -4.98
N ALA A 84 34.10 2.94 -6.16
CA ALA A 84 33.43 2.15 -7.19
C ALA A 84 34.22 2.39 -8.49
N PRO A 85 34.09 1.61 -9.56
CA PRO A 85 33.38 0.33 -9.73
C PRO A 85 34.22 -0.76 -10.44
N THR A 86 33.89 -2.05 -10.28
CA THR A 86 34.21 -3.07 -11.29
C THR A 86 33.07 -4.08 -11.45
N ARG A 87 32.76 -4.39 -12.70
CA ARG A 87 31.74 -5.32 -13.21
C ARG A 87 32.23 -6.78 -13.13
N ALA A 88 31.28 -7.72 -13.10
CA ALA A 88 31.39 -9.20 -13.07
C ALA A 88 31.44 -9.75 -11.62
N GLU A 89 30.58 -10.65 -11.12
CA GLU A 89 29.77 -11.73 -11.71
C GLU A 89 28.46 -11.92 -10.90
N GLN A 90 27.42 -12.41 -11.58
CA GLN A 90 26.16 -12.83 -10.96
C GLN A 90 26.40 -14.09 -10.11
N ILE A 91 26.35 -13.95 -8.79
CA ILE A 91 26.16 -15.11 -7.90
C ILE A 91 24.64 -15.35 -7.82
N PRO A 92 24.14 -16.56 -8.14
CA PRO A 92 22.72 -16.86 -8.06
C PRO A 92 22.26 -16.72 -6.60
N LYS A 93 21.22 -15.91 -6.40
CA LYS A 93 20.53 -15.73 -5.12
C LYS A 93 20.14 -17.13 -4.58
N PRO A 94 20.60 -17.56 -3.40
CA PRO A 94 20.06 -18.77 -2.80
C PRO A 94 18.55 -18.56 -2.59
N PRO A 95 17.70 -19.55 -2.93
CA PRO A 95 16.26 -19.40 -2.82
C PRO A 95 15.88 -19.11 -1.36
N PRO A 96 14.91 -18.21 -1.11
CA PRO A 96 14.43 -17.95 0.24
C PRO A 96 13.79 -19.22 0.81
N VAL A 97 14.21 -19.58 2.03
CA VAL A 97 13.70 -20.72 2.78
C VAL A 97 12.25 -20.42 3.21
N ASN A 98 11.30 -21.13 2.58
CA ASN A 98 9.85 -21.21 2.86
C ASN A 98 9.11 -19.92 3.25
N SER A 99 8.86 -19.04 2.27
CA SER A 99 7.83 -17.99 2.37
C SER A 99 6.51 -18.47 1.77
N GLY A 100 5.49 -18.74 2.58
CA GLY A 100 4.13 -18.96 2.09
C GLY A 100 3.63 -17.76 1.27
N LEU A 101 2.68 -18.00 0.35
CA LEU A 101 1.98 -16.96 -0.40
C LEU A 101 1.15 -16.06 0.54
N SER A 102 0.89 -14.81 0.12
CA SER A 102 -0.06 -13.93 0.83
C SER A 102 -1.49 -14.47 0.74
N PHE A 103 -2.40 -14.04 1.63
CA PHE A 103 -3.79 -14.51 1.63
C PHE A 103 -4.50 -14.39 0.27
N THR A 104 -4.28 -13.30 -0.47
CA THR A 104 -4.90 -13.11 -1.78
C THR A 104 -4.20 -13.96 -2.84
N GLU A 105 -2.89 -14.12 -2.81
CA GLU A 105 -2.17 -15.04 -3.72
C GLU A 105 -2.53 -16.51 -3.46
N SER A 106 -2.65 -16.92 -2.20
CA SER A 106 -3.11 -18.27 -1.84
C SER A 106 -4.56 -18.49 -2.30
N ALA A 107 -5.45 -17.52 -2.09
CA ALA A 107 -6.84 -17.60 -2.55
C ALA A 107 -6.92 -17.73 -4.07
N GLN A 108 -6.11 -16.96 -4.81
CA GLN A 108 -6.03 -17.04 -6.25
C GLN A 108 -5.58 -18.43 -6.68
N LYS A 109 -4.47 -18.92 -6.14
CA LYS A 109 -3.90 -20.22 -6.51
C LYS A 109 -4.86 -21.38 -6.20
N VAL A 110 -5.55 -21.35 -5.07
CA VAL A 110 -6.56 -22.36 -4.73
C VAL A 110 -7.73 -22.34 -5.71
N LEU A 111 -8.23 -21.16 -6.09
CA LEU A 111 -9.30 -21.06 -7.08
C LEU A 111 -8.85 -21.49 -8.49
N GLU A 112 -7.57 -21.29 -8.84
CA GLU A 112 -6.97 -21.75 -10.10
C GLU A 112 -6.85 -23.28 -10.17
N GLU A 113 -6.34 -23.90 -9.09
CA GLU A 113 -6.06 -25.35 -9.06
C GLU A 113 -7.28 -26.19 -8.67
N PHE A 114 -8.12 -25.72 -7.75
CA PHE A 114 -9.22 -26.52 -7.16
C PHE A 114 -10.62 -25.99 -7.47
N GLY A 115 -10.76 -24.74 -7.90
CA GLY A 115 -12.07 -24.14 -8.14
C GLY A 115 -12.83 -24.76 -9.31
N GLY A 116 -12.16 -25.42 -10.25
CA GLY A 116 -12.83 -26.10 -11.37
C GLY A 116 -13.75 -25.19 -12.18
N LYS A 117 -13.44 -23.88 -12.24
CA LYS A 117 -14.27 -22.81 -12.84
C LYS A 117 -15.57 -22.48 -12.09
N LYS A 118 -15.74 -22.96 -10.87
CA LYS A 118 -16.86 -22.63 -9.97
C LYS A 118 -16.39 -21.76 -8.80
N PRO A 119 -17.26 -20.92 -8.23
CA PRO A 119 -16.97 -20.23 -6.99
C PRO A 119 -16.74 -21.24 -5.86
N MET A 120 -15.79 -20.95 -4.97
CA MET A 120 -15.53 -21.74 -3.77
C MET A 120 -15.82 -20.91 -2.53
N HIS A 121 -16.30 -21.55 -1.46
CA HIS A 121 -16.55 -20.85 -0.21
C HIS A 121 -15.22 -20.45 0.43
N TYR A 122 -15.13 -19.23 0.97
CA TYR A 122 -13.87 -18.68 1.49
C TYR A 122 -13.20 -19.54 2.59
N LYS A 123 -13.99 -20.28 3.39
CA LYS A 123 -13.47 -21.23 4.38
C LYS A 123 -12.73 -22.39 3.71
N GLU A 124 -13.34 -23.00 2.70
CA GLU A 124 -12.73 -24.11 1.93
C GLU A 124 -11.47 -23.65 1.19
N ILE A 125 -11.48 -22.42 0.66
CA ILE A 125 -10.31 -21.81 0.05
C ILE A 125 -9.16 -21.71 1.06
N THR A 126 -9.48 -21.26 2.28
CA THR A 126 -8.50 -21.10 3.36
C THR A 126 -7.94 -22.45 3.80
N GLU A 127 -8.80 -23.44 4.02
CA GLU A 127 -8.42 -24.80 4.43
C GLU A 127 -7.48 -25.44 3.41
N LYS A 128 -7.81 -25.39 2.11
CA LYS A 128 -6.95 -25.91 1.04
C LYS A 128 -5.62 -25.17 0.96
N ALA A 129 -5.62 -23.85 1.15
CA ALA A 129 -4.40 -23.06 1.13
C ALA A 129 -3.44 -23.44 2.28
N LEU A 130 -3.98 -23.74 3.46
CA LEU A 130 -3.23 -24.23 4.62
C LEU A 130 -2.74 -25.67 4.40
N GLU A 131 -3.60 -26.56 3.90
CA GLU A 131 -3.28 -27.96 3.59
C GLU A 131 -2.10 -28.08 2.61
N LYS A 132 -2.08 -27.23 1.57
CA LYS A 132 -1.00 -27.18 0.57
C LYS A 132 0.25 -26.42 1.03
N GLY A 133 0.25 -25.88 2.25
CA GLY A 133 1.34 -25.06 2.79
C GLY A 133 1.55 -23.75 2.03
N TRP A 134 0.58 -23.33 1.21
CA TRP A 134 0.65 -22.09 0.45
C TRP A 134 0.29 -20.89 1.29
N LEU A 135 -0.52 -21.07 2.32
CA LEU A 135 -0.81 -20.05 3.31
C LEU A 135 -0.14 -20.46 4.60
N ILE A 136 0.72 -19.59 5.13
CA ILE A 136 1.32 -19.77 6.46
C ILE A 136 0.81 -18.62 7.31
N THR A 137 0.17 -18.93 8.43
CA THR A 137 -0.42 -17.92 9.30
C THR A 137 -0.43 -18.40 10.75
N SER A 138 -0.11 -17.48 11.66
CA SER A 138 -0.19 -17.67 13.10
C SER A 138 -1.52 -17.16 13.69
N GLY A 139 -2.42 -16.63 12.85
CA GLY A 139 -3.70 -16.07 13.26
C GLY A 139 -4.74 -17.15 13.60
N LYS A 140 -5.60 -16.87 14.58
CA LYS A 140 -6.66 -17.81 15.03
C LYS A 140 -7.84 -17.95 14.06
N THR A 141 -8.01 -17.00 13.15
CA THR A 141 -9.13 -16.92 12.18
C THR A 141 -8.61 -16.56 10.79
N PRO A 142 -7.85 -17.45 10.15
CA PRO A 142 -7.28 -17.20 8.82
C PRO A 142 -8.36 -16.97 7.75
N GLU A 143 -9.52 -17.61 7.88
CA GLU A 143 -10.64 -17.49 6.94
C GLU A 143 -11.26 -16.09 6.91
N ALA A 144 -11.45 -15.47 8.09
CA ALA A 144 -11.91 -14.09 8.17
C ALA A 144 -10.89 -13.10 7.61
N SER A 145 -9.59 -13.38 7.81
CA SER A 145 -8.49 -12.57 7.28
C SER A 145 -8.42 -12.65 5.75
N LEU A 146 -8.57 -13.86 5.20
CA LEU A 146 -8.65 -14.08 3.76
C LEU A 146 -9.82 -13.31 3.14
N LEU A 147 -11.02 -13.49 3.70
CA LEU A 147 -12.23 -12.84 3.20
C LEU A 147 -12.13 -11.31 3.24
N SER A 148 -11.59 -10.75 4.33
CA SER A 148 -11.40 -9.30 4.49
C SER A 148 -10.43 -8.73 3.46
N GLN A 149 -9.27 -9.38 3.26
CA GLN A 149 -8.26 -8.92 2.31
C GLN A 149 -8.75 -9.01 0.87
N VAL A 150 -9.37 -10.14 0.50
CA VAL A 150 -9.98 -10.31 -0.83
C VAL A 150 -11.09 -9.28 -1.06
N THR A 151 -11.99 -9.07 -0.09
CA THR A 151 -13.08 -8.09 -0.23
C THR A 151 -12.57 -6.65 -0.33
N THR A 152 -11.53 -6.32 0.44
CA THR A 152 -10.89 -5.00 0.38
C THR A 152 -10.24 -4.75 -0.97
N GLU A 153 -9.55 -5.76 -1.52
CA GLU A 153 -8.99 -5.69 -2.88
C GLU A 153 -10.08 -5.52 -3.94
N ILE A 154 -11.17 -6.31 -3.85
CA ILE A 154 -12.31 -6.20 -4.76
C ILE A 154 -12.88 -4.78 -4.75
N LYS A 155 -13.23 -4.25 -3.57
CA LYS A 155 -13.81 -2.91 -3.42
C LYS A 155 -12.87 -1.83 -3.96
N ARG A 156 -11.56 -1.94 -3.66
CA ARG A 156 -10.54 -0.99 -4.14
C ARG A 156 -10.44 -0.98 -5.66
N HIS A 157 -10.46 -2.16 -6.30
CA HIS A 157 -10.43 -2.26 -7.76
C HIS A 157 -11.71 -1.71 -8.39
N GLN A 158 -12.88 -2.07 -7.85
CA GLN A 158 -14.17 -1.59 -8.35
C GLN A 158 -14.31 -0.08 -8.27
N LYS A 159 -13.92 0.54 -7.15
CA LYS A 159 -13.90 2.01 -6.99
C LYS A 159 -13.05 2.71 -8.05
N ARG A 160 -11.96 2.08 -8.47
CA ARG A 160 -11.03 2.57 -9.51
C ARG A 160 -11.50 2.24 -10.95
N GLY A 161 -12.66 1.61 -11.11
CA GLY A 161 -13.13 1.10 -12.39
C GLY A 161 -12.22 0.02 -13.00
N LEU A 162 -11.42 -0.65 -12.18
CA LEU A 162 -10.55 -1.77 -12.57
C LEU A 162 -11.28 -3.09 -12.33
N ARG A 163 -10.95 -4.12 -13.13
CA ARG A 163 -11.43 -5.47 -12.87
C ARG A 163 -10.73 -6.03 -11.62
N PRO A 164 -11.48 -6.43 -10.58
CA PRO A 164 -10.89 -7.17 -9.48
C PRO A 164 -10.52 -8.58 -9.97
N ARG A 165 -9.44 -9.16 -9.46
CA ARG A 165 -9.08 -10.56 -9.79
C ARG A 165 -10.08 -11.57 -9.21
N PHE A 166 -10.81 -11.17 -8.17
CA PHE A 166 -11.85 -11.95 -7.50
C PHE A 166 -13.24 -11.36 -7.73
N VAL A 167 -14.28 -12.19 -7.64
CA VAL A 167 -15.69 -11.79 -7.66
C VAL A 167 -16.41 -12.48 -6.51
N HIS A 168 -17.31 -11.74 -5.85
CA HIS A 168 -18.22 -12.28 -4.83
C HIS A 168 -19.43 -12.91 -5.51
N HIS A 169 -19.78 -14.14 -5.12
CA HIS A 169 -20.95 -14.88 -5.62
C HIS A 169 -22.07 -15.01 -4.57
N GLY A 170 -22.06 -14.16 -3.54
CA GLY A 170 -22.99 -14.24 -2.40
C GLY A 170 -22.56 -15.29 -1.36
N HIS A 171 -23.10 -15.18 -0.14
CA HIS A 171 -22.92 -16.15 0.96
C HIS A 171 -21.47 -16.64 1.22
N GLY A 172 -20.47 -15.77 1.01
CA GLY A 172 -19.06 -16.11 1.24
C GLY A 172 -18.35 -16.85 0.09
N TYR A 173 -18.99 -17.01 -1.07
CA TYR A 173 -18.38 -17.62 -2.24
C TYR A 173 -17.52 -16.63 -3.03
N LEU A 174 -16.30 -17.05 -3.34
CA LEU A 174 -15.31 -16.30 -4.12
C LEU A 174 -14.99 -17.04 -5.42
N GLY A 175 -14.91 -16.31 -6.52
CA GLY A 175 -14.50 -16.83 -7.84
C GLY A 175 -13.43 -15.95 -8.48
N LEU A 176 -12.73 -16.49 -9.48
CA LEU A 176 -11.75 -15.71 -10.28
C LEU A 176 -12.43 -15.00 -11.42
N SER A 177 -12.04 -13.74 -11.64
CA SER A 177 -12.60 -12.95 -12.72
C SER A 177 -12.08 -13.38 -14.10
N GLN A 178 -10.86 -13.92 -14.20
CA GLN A 178 -10.09 -14.01 -15.46
C GLN A 178 -10.59 -14.96 -16.57
N ARG A 179 -11.73 -15.65 -16.45
CA ARG A 179 -12.24 -16.49 -17.55
C ARG A 179 -13.71 -16.31 -17.95
N MET A 180 -14.29 -15.14 -17.69
CA MET A 180 -15.43 -14.65 -18.47
C MET A 180 -14.90 -13.72 -19.58
N GLY A 181 -14.37 -14.31 -20.66
CA GLY A 181 -13.88 -13.57 -21.84
C GLY A 181 -15.00 -12.99 -22.72
N ARG A 182 -16.26 -13.25 -22.36
CA ARG A 182 -17.48 -12.66 -22.91
C ARG A 182 -18.47 -12.43 -21.76
N GLY A 183 -19.10 -11.26 -21.71
CA GLY A 183 -20.07 -10.88 -20.69
C GLY A 183 -20.00 -9.41 -20.29
N LEU A 184 -21.03 -8.94 -19.58
CA LEU A 184 -21.20 -7.53 -19.16
C LEU A 184 -19.98 -6.97 -18.42
N ALA A 185 -19.33 -7.76 -17.56
CA ALA A 185 -18.14 -7.33 -16.81
C ALA A 185 -16.94 -6.93 -17.70
N PHE A 186 -16.70 -7.65 -18.79
CA PHE A 186 -15.64 -7.31 -19.75
C PHE A 186 -16.00 -6.05 -20.56
N GLN A 187 -17.28 -5.90 -20.94
CA GLN A 187 -17.76 -4.69 -21.61
C GLN A 187 -17.62 -3.45 -20.70
N ILE A 188 -17.95 -3.58 -19.42
CA ILE A 188 -17.75 -2.53 -18.41
C ILE A 188 -16.26 -2.19 -18.28
N GLU A 189 -15.36 -3.17 -18.25
CA GLU A 189 -13.92 -2.92 -18.16
C GLU A 189 -13.37 -2.17 -19.38
N GLN A 190 -13.73 -2.61 -20.59
CA GLN A 190 -13.33 -1.95 -21.84
C GLN A 190 -13.87 -0.53 -21.89
N HIS A 191 -15.15 -0.34 -21.54
CA HIS A 191 -15.75 0.98 -21.45
C HIS A 191 -15.01 1.86 -20.43
N ASN A 192 -14.78 1.38 -19.21
CA ASN A 192 -14.06 2.13 -18.18
C ASN A 192 -12.62 2.47 -18.60
N HIS A 193 -11.94 1.58 -19.33
CA HIS A 193 -10.62 1.87 -19.89
C HIS A 193 -10.68 3.01 -20.93
N GLN A 194 -11.67 2.99 -21.82
CA GLN A 194 -11.90 4.08 -22.78
C GLN A 194 -12.23 5.39 -22.07
N ILE A 195 -13.08 5.37 -21.03
CA ILE A 195 -13.41 6.55 -20.22
C ILE A 195 -12.17 7.11 -19.52
N ARG A 196 -11.30 6.27 -18.94
CA ARG A 196 -10.02 6.73 -18.36
C ARG A 196 -9.17 7.48 -19.38
N LYS A 197 -9.05 6.93 -20.59
CA LYS A 197 -8.29 7.55 -21.68
C LYS A 197 -8.91 8.89 -22.09
N ALA A 198 -10.22 8.93 -22.31
CA ALA A 198 -10.95 10.14 -22.67
C ALA A 198 -10.87 11.22 -21.58
N LEU A 199 -11.00 10.85 -20.31
CA LEU A 199 -10.85 11.77 -19.19
C LEU A 199 -9.44 12.35 -19.16
N ARG A 200 -8.40 11.51 -19.33
CA ARG A 200 -7.00 11.97 -19.41
C ARG A 200 -6.77 12.96 -20.55
N GLU A 201 -7.34 12.69 -21.73
CA GLU A 201 -7.25 13.59 -22.89
C GLU A 201 -7.92 14.95 -22.60
N LYS A 202 -9.08 14.95 -21.93
CA LYS A 202 -9.72 16.19 -21.48
C LYS A 202 -8.84 16.97 -20.51
N LEU A 203 -8.24 16.31 -19.51
CA LEU A 203 -7.31 16.96 -18.57
C LEU A 203 -6.13 17.63 -19.28
N LEU A 204 -5.59 17.00 -20.32
CA LEU A 204 -4.47 17.56 -21.09
C LEU A 204 -4.89 18.78 -21.92
N ALA A 205 -6.14 18.80 -22.39
CA ALA A 205 -6.72 19.87 -23.20
C ALA A 205 -7.17 21.10 -22.38
N MET A 206 -7.48 20.94 -21.09
CA MET A 206 -7.89 22.03 -20.19
C MET A 206 -6.85 23.15 -20.09
N LYS A 207 -7.30 24.38 -19.80
CA LYS A 207 -6.39 25.47 -19.47
C LYS A 207 -5.72 25.24 -18.10
N PRO A 208 -4.53 25.82 -17.84
CA PRO A 208 -3.88 25.69 -16.54
C PRO A 208 -4.78 26.11 -15.36
N GLU A 209 -5.49 27.23 -15.47
CA GLU A 209 -6.40 27.73 -14.42
C GLU A 209 -7.55 26.75 -14.14
N GLU A 210 -8.18 26.21 -15.20
CA GLU A 210 -9.25 25.20 -15.09
C GLU A 210 -8.75 23.91 -14.42
N PHE A 211 -7.49 23.54 -14.68
CA PHE A 211 -6.85 22.38 -14.05
C PHE A 211 -6.61 22.63 -12.56
N GLU A 212 -6.12 23.80 -12.17
CA GLU A 212 -5.92 24.18 -10.77
C GLU A 212 -7.25 24.19 -9.99
N GLU A 213 -8.32 24.71 -10.59
CA GLU A 213 -9.66 24.67 -10.01
C GLU A 213 -10.17 23.24 -9.81
N LEU A 214 -9.99 22.37 -10.82
CA LEU A 214 -10.33 20.95 -10.73
C LEU A 214 -9.57 20.26 -9.59
N ILE A 215 -8.27 20.53 -9.44
CA ILE A 215 -7.46 19.97 -8.35
C ILE A 215 -7.94 20.49 -6.99
N SER A 216 -8.27 21.77 -6.86
CA SER A 216 -8.81 22.34 -5.63
C SER A 216 -10.12 21.66 -5.21
N ARG A 217 -11.01 21.42 -6.18
CA ARG A 217 -12.24 20.65 -5.95
C ARG A 217 -11.94 19.22 -5.51
N LEU A 218 -11.02 18.54 -6.19
CA LEU A 218 -10.63 17.18 -5.83
C LEU A 218 -10.08 17.11 -4.40
N LEU A 219 -9.19 18.02 -4.01
CA LEU A 219 -8.63 18.06 -2.65
C LEU A 219 -9.72 18.28 -1.60
N THR A 220 -10.69 19.15 -1.89
CA THR A 220 -11.85 19.37 -1.01
C THR A 220 -12.65 18.07 -0.81
N GLU A 221 -12.96 17.35 -1.90
CA GLU A 221 -13.66 16.04 -1.85
C GLU A 221 -12.84 14.94 -1.15
N MET A 222 -11.53 15.10 -1.05
CA MET A 222 -10.64 14.22 -0.29
C MET A 222 -10.58 14.56 1.21
N GLY A 223 -11.28 15.60 1.66
CA GLY A 223 -11.31 16.04 3.06
C GLY A 223 -10.19 17.02 3.43
N PHE A 224 -9.68 17.79 2.46
CA PHE A 224 -8.83 18.94 2.76
C PHE A 224 -9.70 20.13 3.21
N GLU A 225 -9.33 20.72 4.34
CA GLU A 225 -9.89 21.95 4.86
C GLU A 225 -8.93 23.12 4.62
N MET A 226 -9.45 24.36 4.73
CA MET A 226 -8.67 25.60 4.60
C MET A 226 -7.84 25.64 3.31
N VAL A 227 -8.46 25.24 2.20
CA VAL A 227 -7.84 25.22 0.88
C VAL A 227 -7.66 26.67 0.40
N GLU A 228 -6.43 27.15 0.38
CA GLU A 228 -6.05 28.47 -0.10
C GLU A 228 -5.27 28.36 -1.41
N VAL A 229 -5.79 29.00 -2.47
CA VAL A 229 -5.07 29.13 -3.74
C VAL A 229 -4.03 30.24 -3.60
N THR A 230 -2.76 29.91 -3.86
CA THR A 230 -1.65 30.85 -3.77
C THR A 230 -1.53 31.65 -5.07
N LYS A 231 -1.31 32.96 -4.98
CA LYS A 231 -1.05 33.77 -6.17
C LYS A 231 0.34 33.46 -6.72
N LEU A 232 0.38 33.20 -8.02
CA LEU A 232 1.55 32.81 -8.81
C LEU A 232 2.61 33.94 -8.85
N SER A 233 3.49 34.06 -7.85
CA SER A 233 4.69 34.90 -8.02
C SER A 233 5.83 34.69 -7.00
N SER A 234 5.60 34.34 -5.74
CA SER A 234 6.67 34.48 -4.71
C SER A 234 6.96 33.23 -3.88
N ASP A 235 6.28 32.12 -4.15
CA ASP A 235 6.23 31.00 -3.22
C ASP A 235 7.08 29.80 -3.69
N GLY A 236 7.67 29.85 -4.88
CA GLY A 236 8.41 28.74 -5.47
C GLY A 236 7.52 27.67 -6.11
N GLY A 237 6.24 27.96 -6.35
CA GLY A 237 5.38 27.24 -7.29
C GLY A 237 4.44 26.23 -6.64
N ILE A 238 4.14 26.37 -5.36
CA ILE A 238 2.96 25.81 -4.72
C ILE A 238 1.76 26.58 -5.28
N ASP A 239 0.71 25.84 -5.63
CA ASP A 239 -0.52 26.37 -6.21
C ASP A 239 -1.66 26.33 -5.18
N VAL A 240 -1.61 25.38 -4.23
CA VAL A 240 -2.62 25.20 -3.19
C VAL A 240 -1.96 24.87 -1.84
N ARG A 241 -2.42 25.50 -0.76
CA ARG A 241 -2.17 25.03 0.62
C ARG A 241 -3.46 24.58 1.26
N GLY A 242 -3.39 23.55 2.10
CA GLY A 242 -4.56 23.05 2.83
C GLY A 242 -4.19 22.11 3.97
N ILE A 243 -5.18 21.77 4.78
CA ILE A 243 -5.03 20.86 5.92
C ILE A 243 -5.86 19.60 5.64
N LEU A 244 -5.20 18.47 5.45
CA LEU A 244 -5.90 17.19 5.40
C LEU A 244 -6.31 16.79 6.81
N VAL A 245 -7.62 16.57 7.01
CA VAL A 245 -8.18 16.11 8.28
C VAL A 245 -8.53 14.63 8.17
N VAL A 246 -7.94 13.80 9.03
CA VAL A 246 -8.22 12.37 9.08
C VAL A 246 -8.88 12.01 10.40
N GLY A 247 -10.09 11.47 10.32
CA GLY A 247 -10.89 11.05 11.48
C GLY A 247 -11.15 12.19 12.47
N ASP A 248 -11.34 13.41 11.96
CA ASP A 248 -11.63 14.65 12.71
C ASP A 248 -10.57 15.12 13.73
N VAL A 249 -9.48 14.36 13.90
CA VAL A 249 -8.47 14.60 14.95
C VAL A 249 -7.07 14.83 14.40
N VAL A 250 -6.69 14.15 13.32
CA VAL A 250 -5.35 14.27 12.74
C VAL A 250 -5.35 15.37 11.69
N ARG A 251 -4.50 16.39 11.86
CA ARG A 251 -4.34 17.51 10.93
C ARG A 251 -2.96 17.46 10.28
N ILE A 252 -2.92 17.37 8.96
CA ILE A 252 -1.68 17.34 8.17
C ILE A 252 -1.66 18.57 7.26
N LYS A 253 -0.72 19.48 7.50
CA LYS A 253 -0.52 20.65 6.63
C LYS A 253 0.16 20.21 5.34
N MET A 254 -0.46 20.54 4.22
CA MET A 254 -0.02 20.14 2.89
C MET A 254 0.17 21.38 2.02
N ALA A 255 1.30 21.41 1.31
CA ALA A 255 1.55 22.32 0.21
C ALA A 255 1.55 21.52 -1.09
N VAL A 256 0.66 21.89 -2.01
CA VAL A 256 0.39 21.16 -3.24
C VAL A 256 0.83 22.01 -4.43
N GLN A 257 1.68 21.42 -5.28
CA GLN A 257 1.95 21.93 -6.62
C GLN A 257 1.15 21.10 -7.61
N ALA A 258 0.31 21.75 -8.39
CA ALA A 258 -0.53 21.19 -9.43
C ALA A 258 -0.17 21.84 -10.76
N LYS A 259 0.63 21.14 -11.57
CA LYS A 259 0.99 21.64 -12.90
C LYS A 259 0.48 20.75 -14.00
N LYS A 260 -0.07 21.38 -15.04
CA LYS A 260 -0.33 20.72 -16.31
C LYS A 260 0.98 20.55 -17.09
N TRP A 261 1.42 19.31 -17.28
CA TRP A 261 2.60 19.00 -18.08
C TRP A 261 2.20 18.33 -19.39
N LYS A 262 2.93 18.65 -20.48
CA LYS A 262 2.75 17.96 -21.76
C LYS A 262 3.09 16.49 -21.60
N LEU A 263 2.33 15.63 -22.29
CA LEU A 263 2.57 14.19 -22.31
C LEU A 263 4.00 13.92 -22.83
N LYS A 264 4.76 13.05 -22.16
CA LYS A 264 6.19 12.74 -22.37
C LYS A 264 7.21 13.69 -21.75
N ASN A 265 6.78 14.81 -21.17
CA ASN A 265 7.64 15.62 -20.31
C ASN A 265 7.45 15.16 -18.88
N ASN A 266 8.30 14.25 -18.42
CA ASN A 266 8.24 13.77 -17.06
C ASN A 266 8.76 14.85 -16.09
N VAL A 267 8.17 14.90 -14.91
CA VAL A 267 8.64 15.78 -13.85
C VAL A 267 10.02 15.31 -13.38
N LEU A 268 10.96 16.25 -13.29
CA LEU A 268 12.37 15.99 -12.96
C LEU A 268 12.68 16.36 -11.50
N ALA A 269 13.79 15.82 -10.99
CA ALA A 269 14.25 16.07 -9.62
C ALA A 269 14.33 17.55 -9.21
N PRO A 270 14.72 18.52 -10.08
CA PRO A 270 14.75 19.93 -9.71
C PRO A 270 13.39 20.47 -9.24
N VAL A 271 12.29 20.01 -9.82
CA VAL A 271 10.93 20.42 -9.41
C VAL A 271 10.65 19.94 -7.99
N ILE A 272 11.04 18.70 -7.67
CA ILE A 272 10.89 18.13 -6.33
C ILE A 272 11.69 18.93 -5.29
N GLN A 273 12.92 19.33 -5.65
CA GLN A 273 13.79 20.13 -4.79
C GLN A 273 13.21 21.53 -4.56
N GLN A 274 12.68 22.15 -5.62
CA GLN A 274 12.02 23.45 -5.56
C GLN A 274 10.82 23.43 -4.62
N VAL A 275 9.88 22.49 -4.81
CA VAL A 275 8.72 22.34 -3.91
C VAL A 275 9.15 22.13 -2.47
N ARG A 276 10.19 21.30 -2.25
CA ARG A 276 10.70 21.06 -0.90
C ARG A 276 11.27 22.32 -0.25
N GLY A 277 11.96 23.17 -1.01
CA GLY A 277 12.48 24.44 -0.53
C GLY A 277 11.40 25.47 -0.18
N SER A 278 10.21 25.30 -0.76
CA SER A 278 9.03 26.16 -0.54
C SER A 278 8.13 25.72 0.63
N LEU A 279 8.42 24.57 1.26
CA LEU A 279 7.61 24.07 2.37
C LEU A 279 7.81 24.92 3.63
N GLY A 280 6.70 25.28 4.26
CA GLY A 280 6.67 25.89 5.58
C GLY A 280 7.00 24.89 6.69
N ALA A 281 7.07 25.40 7.92
CA ALA A 281 7.35 24.58 9.10
C ALA A 281 6.27 23.49 9.28
N HIS A 282 6.71 22.24 9.34
CA HIS A 282 5.87 21.04 9.48
C HIS A 282 4.87 20.80 8.34
N GLU A 283 5.07 21.43 7.18
CA GLU A 283 4.30 21.10 5.97
C GLU A 283 4.86 19.85 5.27
N GLN A 284 3.98 19.11 4.61
CA GLN A 284 4.34 18.06 3.68
C GLN A 284 4.03 18.51 2.24
N GLY A 285 4.81 18.03 1.27
CA GLY A 285 4.59 18.37 -0.13
C GLY A 285 3.75 17.33 -0.86
N LEU A 286 2.94 17.77 -1.82
CA LEU A 286 2.32 16.92 -2.83
C LEU A 286 2.51 17.55 -4.21
N ILE A 287 2.94 16.74 -5.19
CA ILE A 287 3.02 17.17 -6.57
C ILE A 287 2.03 16.37 -7.41
N ILE A 288 1.16 17.08 -8.11
CA ILE A 288 0.15 16.53 -9.01
C ILE A 288 0.50 16.94 -10.43
N THR A 289 0.53 15.97 -11.35
CA THR A 289 0.82 16.20 -12.77
C THR A 289 -0.06 15.35 -13.67
N THR A 290 -0.33 15.85 -14.87
CA THR A 290 -0.98 15.08 -15.96
C THR A 290 -0.03 14.10 -16.67
N SER A 291 1.28 14.24 -16.42
CA SER A 291 2.35 13.41 -16.98
C SER A 291 2.79 12.34 -15.96
N ASP A 292 4.04 11.89 -16.03
CA ASP A 292 4.66 10.97 -15.06
C ASP A 292 5.92 11.59 -14.43
N PHE A 293 6.52 10.88 -13.46
CA PHE A 293 7.75 11.30 -12.79
C PHE A 293 8.95 10.52 -13.33
N SER A 294 10.09 11.21 -13.46
CA SER A 294 11.36 10.52 -13.73
C SER A 294 11.81 9.67 -12.54
N ALA A 295 12.60 8.63 -12.79
CA ALA A 295 13.20 7.83 -11.71
C ALA A 295 14.01 8.69 -10.72
N GLY A 296 14.68 9.74 -11.22
CA GLY A 296 15.39 10.71 -10.39
C GLY A 296 14.44 11.53 -9.50
N ALA A 297 13.29 11.95 -10.02
CA ALA A 297 12.27 12.66 -9.24
C ALA A 297 11.68 11.78 -8.14
N ILE A 298 11.35 10.51 -8.46
CA ILE A 298 10.84 9.54 -7.48
C ILE A 298 11.85 9.33 -6.36
N LYS A 299 13.13 9.12 -6.70
CA LYS A 299 14.21 8.93 -5.73
C LYS A 299 14.41 10.18 -4.86
N GLU A 300 14.40 11.37 -5.46
CA GLU A 300 14.53 12.63 -4.72
C GLU A 300 13.38 12.79 -3.72
N ALA A 301 12.13 12.56 -4.15
CA ALA A 301 10.93 12.72 -3.32
C ALA A 301 10.94 11.86 -2.05
N SER A 302 11.53 10.66 -2.12
CA SER A 302 11.58 9.68 -1.04
C SER A 302 12.88 9.67 -0.21
N LEU A 303 13.71 10.72 -0.30
CA LEU A 303 14.97 10.77 0.46
C LEU A 303 14.72 10.72 1.98
N PRO A 304 15.37 9.80 2.73
CA PRO A 304 15.08 9.56 4.15
C PRO A 304 15.31 10.77 5.08
N ASP A 305 16.31 11.60 4.77
CA ASP A 305 16.74 12.71 5.63
C ASP A 305 16.06 14.05 5.28
N LYS A 306 15.03 14.01 4.43
CA LYS A 306 14.34 15.20 3.93
C LYS A 306 12.83 15.08 4.10
N THR A 307 12.14 16.21 4.21
CA THR A 307 10.67 16.27 4.28
C THR A 307 10.03 15.56 3.08
N PRO A 308 9.20 14.51 3.26
CA PRO A 308 8.64 13.74 2.15
C PRO A 308 7.80 14.59 1.19
N ILE A 309 7.92 14.29 -0.10
CA ILE A 309 7.05 14.84 -1.14
C ILE A 309 6.24 13.69 -1.74
N ALA A 310 4.92 13.73 -1.56
CA ALA A 310 4.02 12.79 -2.21
C ALA A 310 3.92 13.11 -3.71
N LEU A 311 3.79 12.07 -4.54
CA LEU A 311 3.74 12.19 -5.99
C LEU A 311 2.44 11.57 -6.51
N MET A 312 1.72 12.31 -7.34
CA MET A 312 0.51 11.86 -8.03
C MET A 312 0.64 12.11 -9.53
N ASN A 313 0.76 11.03 -10.30
CA ASN A 313 0.89 11.11 -11.75
C ASN A 313 -0.49 11.14 -12.43
N GLY A 314 -0.49 11.31 -13.76
CA GLY A 314 -1.74 11.49 -14.51
C GLY A 314 -2.68 10.28 -14.45
N GLU A 315 -2.15 9.07 -14.33
CA GLU A 315 -2.97 7.87 -14.18
C GLU A 315 -3.62 7.81 -12.80
N GLN A 316 -2.83 8.06 -11.75
CA GLN A 316 -3.31 8.11 -10.37
C GLN A 316 -4.39 9.20 -10.21
N LEU A 317 -4.17 10.38 -10.79
CA LEU A 317 -5.13 11.47 -10.79
C LEU A 317 -6.46 11.07 -11.43
N VAL A 318 -6.43 10.46 -12.62
CA VAL A 318 -7.64 10.00 -13.31
C VAL A 318 -8.41 8.97 -12.47
N LEU A 319 -7.71 8.00 -11.88
CA LEU A 319 -8.34 7.01 -11.03
C LEU A 319 -9.01 7.63 -9.80
N LEU A 320 -8.38 8.65 -9.23
CA LEU A 320 -8.87 9.34 -8.04
C LEU A 320 -10.08 10.24 -8.38
N LEU A 321 -10.05 10.95 -9.51
CA LEU A 321 -11.22 11.68 -10.03
C LEU A 321 -12.42 10.74 -10.22
N MET A 322 -12.18 9.54 -10.77
CA MET A 322 -13.24 8.55 -10.93
C MET A 322 -13.77 8.02 -9.58
N GLU A 323 -12.89 7.79 -8.60
CA GLU A 323 -13.27 7.34 -7.26
C GLU A 323 -14.19 8.36 -6.55
N HIS A 324 -13.95 9.65 -6.75
CA HIS A 324 -14.75 10.74 -6.21
C HIS A 324 -15.89 11.22 -7.14
N GLY A 325 -16.14 10.54 -8.28
CA GLY A 325 -17.21 10.91 -9.20
C GLY A 325 -17.03 12.28 -9.89
N ILE A 326 -15.78 12.76 -10.00
CA ILE A 326 -15.47 14.05 -10.61
C ILE A 326 -15.23 13.85 -12.11
N GLY A 327 -16.03 14.53 -12.94
CA GLY A 327 -15.93 14.44 -14.39
C GLY A 327 -16.42 13.12 -14.99
N VAL A 328 -16.95 12.22 -14.17
CA VAL A 328 -17.56 10.95 -14.58
C VAL A 328 -18.82 10.68 -13.77
N HIS A 329 -19.77 9.97 -14.37
CA HIS A 329 -20.95 9.46 -13.68
C HIS A 329 -20.86 7.94 -13.57
N ARG A 330 -21.09 7.39 -12.38
CA ARG A 330 -21.11 5.94 -12.16
C ARG A 330 -22.56 5.44 -12.25
N SER A 331 -22.83 4.58 -13.22
CA SER A 331 -24.10 3.87 -13.32
C SER A 331 -23.90 2.43 -12.81
N THR A 332 -24.73 2.01 -11.84
CA THR A 332 -24.80 0.60 -11.41
C THR A 332 -25.98 -0.07 -12.10
N PRO A 333 -25.81 -1.22 -12.76
CA PRO A 333 -26.94 -1.96 -13.28
C PRO A 333 -27.73 -2.57 -12.11
N ASP A 334 -29.06 -2.47 -12.15
CA ASP A 334 -29.94 -3.22 -11.27
C ASP A 334 -30.00 -4.67 -11.73
N LEU A 335 -29.66 -5.60 -10.84
CA LEU A 335 -29.76 -7.03 -11.09
C LEU A 335 -30.84 -7.60 -10.17
N PHE A 336 -31.91 -8.09 -10.78
CA PHE A 336 -32.97 -8.80 -10.08
C PHE A 336 -32.76 -10.30 -10.26
N GLU A 337 -32.76 -11.04 -9.16
CA GLU A 337 -32.73 -12.50 -9.14
C GLU A 337 -34.02 -13.00 -8.48
N ILE A 338 -34.50 -14.17 -8.92
CA ILE A 338 -35.66 -14.81 -8.33
C ILE A 338 -35.21 -15.50 -7.04
N ASP A 339 -35.83 -15.14 -5.92
CA ASP A 339 -35.66 -15.83 -4.63
C ASP A 339 -36.66 -16.99 -4.54
N GLU A 340 -36.23 -18.17 -4.98
CA GLU A 340 -37.06 -19.38 -4.98
C GLU A 340 -37.42 -19.85 -3.56
N ASP A 341 -36.58 -19.56 -2.55
CA ASP A 341 -36.82 -19.96 -1.15
C ASP A 341 -37.89 -19.08 -0.50
N ALA A 342 -37.85 -17.76 -0.75
CA ALA A 342 -38.92 -16.85 -0.35
C ALA A 342 -40.25 -17.24 -1.01
N LEU A 343 -40.23 -17.58 -2.31
CA LEU A 343 -41.42 -18.03 -3.03
C LEU A 343 -41.95 -19.38 -2.52
N ALA A 344 -41.07 -20.31 -2.15
CA ALA A 344 -41.46 -21.60 -1.57
C ALA A 344 -42.09 -21.42 -0.18
N THR A 345 -41.57 -20.50 0.63
CA THR A 345 -42.11 -20.16 1.95
C THR A 345 -43.51 -19.56 1.85
N MET A 346 -43.81 -18.82 0.78
CA MET A 346 -45.15 -18.27 0.52
C MET A 346 -46.16 -19.32 0.03
N ARG A 347 -45.73 -20.48 -0.49
CA ARG A 347 -46.63 -21.57 -0.93
C ARG A 347 -47.07 -22.50 0.21
N GLY A 348 -46.53 -22.33 1.41
CA GLY A 348 -46.82 -23.14 2.60
C GLY A 348 -47.79 -22.50 3.60
N GLN A 349 -48.47 -21.39 3.24
CA GLN A 349 -49.47 -20.71 4.09
C GLN A 349 -50.89 -20.90 3.60
#